data_AF-A0A438KPD4-F1
#
_entry.id   AF-A0A438KPD4-F1
#
_cell.length_a   1.000
_cell.length_b   1.000
_cell.length_c   1.000
_cell.angle_alpha   90.00
_cell.angle_beta   90.00
_cell.angle_gamma   90.00
#
_symmetry.space_group_name_H-M   'P 1'
#
loop_
_entity.id
_entity.type
_entity.pdbx_description
1 polymer ?
#
loop_
_entity_poly.entity_id
_entity_poly.type
_entity_poly.pdbx_seq_one_letter_code
_entity_poly.pdbx_strand_id
1 'polypeptide(L)'
;MHPNPKSQPPIPSRMSESVSQQFSLFRSQIKSRRFDDGTLRILESVLVSKDVRSFLEVRSSLREFMRSESLSVIREIAEKNVEHKILILDFFVRAFALAGDVEARNFYSALS
;
A
#
# COMPACT_ATOMS: atom_id res chain seq x y z
N MET A 1 -26.87 28.89 -18.91
CA MET A 1 -25.58 28.37 -19.42
C MET A 1 -25.30 27.05 -18.71
N HIS A 2 -25.43 25.91 -19.39
CA HIS A 2 -25.02 24.62 -18.82
C HIS A 2 -23.50 24.46 -18.99
N PRO A 3 -22.76 24.06 -17.94
CA PRO A 3 -21.33 23.83 -18.06
C PRO A 3 -21.06 22.69 -19.06
N ASN A 4 -20.06 22.88 -19.90
CA ASN A 4 -19.67 21.93 -20.95
C ASN A 4 -19.17 20.62 -20.31
N PRO A 5 -19.76 19.45 -20.64
CA PRO A 5 -19.41 18.17 -20.03
C PRO A 5 -17.95 17.73 -20.27
N LYS A 6 -17.22 18.38 -21.20
CA LYS A 6 -15.78 18.13 -21.43
C LYS A 6 -14.84 18.86 -20.46
N SER A 7 -15.36 19.77 -19.64
CA SER A 7 -14.58 20.58 -18.68
C SER A 7 -14.60 20.01 -17.26
N GLN A 8 -15.38 18.95 -17.03
CA GLN A 8 -15.52 18.33 -15.72
C GLN A 8 -14.40 17.29 -15.57
N PRO A 9 -13.56 17.37 -14.51
CA PRO A 9 -12.58 16.34 -14.27
C PRO A 9 -13.29 14.97 -14.20
N PRO A 10 -12.70 13.91 -14.78
CA PRO A 10 -13.32 12.60 -14.79
C PRO A 10 -13.70 12.21 -13.37
N ILE A 11 -14.98 11.89 -13.15
CA ILE A 11 -15.48 11.47 -11.84
C ILE A 11 -14.70 10.19 -11.47
N PRO A 12 -13.98 10.18 -10.33
CA PRO A 12 -13.30 8.98 -9.88
C PRO A 12 -14.30 7.82 -9.78
N SER A 13 -13.94 6.66 -10.31
CA SER A 13 -14.78 5.47 -10.16
C SER A 13 -14.89 5.12 -8.66
N ARG A 14 -16.07 4.71 -8.17
CA ARG A 14 -16.27 4.29 -6.76
C ARG A 14 -15.24 3.22 -6.29
N MET A 15 -14.70 2.44 -7.23
CA MET A 15 -13.65 1.46 -6.97
C MET A 15 -12.28 2.11 -6.72
N SER A 16 -11.92 3.17 -7.43
CA SER A 16 -10.67 3.94 -7.20
C SER A 16 -10.66 4.68 -5.86
N GLU A 17 -11.84 5.15 -5.40
CA GLU A 17 -12.00 5.74 -4.06
C GLU A 17 -11.79 4.70 -2.95
N SER A 18 -12.28 3.47 -3.15
CA SER A 18 -12.12 2.37 -2.19
C SER A 18 -10.65 2.02 -1.96
N VAL A 19 -9.85 1.92 -3.03
CA VAL A 19 -8.40 1.63 -2.93
C VAL A 19 -7.66 2.77 -2.21
N SER A 20 -8.00 4.02 -2.54
CA SER A 20 -7.37 5.20 -1.92
C SER A 20 -7.67 5.29 -0.42
N GLN A 21 -8.89 4.91 -0.02
CA GLN A 21 -9.29 4.80 1.39
C GLN A 21 -8.53 3.68 2.12
N GLN A 22 -8.44 2.49 1.53
CA GLN A 22 -7.67 1.37 2.11
C GLN A 22 -6.19 1.74 2.23
N PHE A 23 -5.62 2.41 1.24
CA PHE A 23 -4.23 2.89 1.33
C PHE A 23 -4.04 3.95 2.42
N SER A 24 -5.00 4.87 2.57
CA SER A 24 -4.98 5.87 3.66
C SER A 24 -5.08 5.20 5.03
N LEU A 25 -5.93 4.18 5.16
CA LEU A 25 -6.07 3.38 6.37
C LEU A 25 -4.76 2.64 6.70
N PHE A 26 -4.16 1.98 5.71
CA PHE A 26 -2.87 1.31 5.85
C PHE A 26 -1.79 2.29 6.35
N ARG A 27 -1.68 3.47 5.73
CA ARG A 27 -0.75 4.51 6.16
C ARG A 27 -0.95 4.90 7.63
N SER A 28 -2.21 5.06 8.05
CA SER A 28 -2.51 5.39 9.45
C SER A 28 -2.06 4.27 10.39
N GLN A 29 -2.29 3.00 10.07
CA GLN A 29 -1.87 1.88 10.92
C GLN A 29 -0.34 1.82 11.08
N ILE A 30 0.40 2.01 9.98
CA ILE A 30 1.88 2.02 10.00
C ILE A 30 2.43 3.18 10.85
N LYS A 31 1.85 4.39 10.71
CA LYS A 31 2.22 5.55 11.53
C LYS A 31 1.92 5.34 13.01
N SER A 32 0.85 4.62 13.33
CA SER A 32 0.52 4.19 14.70
C SER A 32 1.32 2.96 15.16
N ARG A 33 2.32 2.50 14.39
CA ARG A 33 3.18 1.34 14.71
C ARG A 33 2.40 0.04 14.95
N ARG A 34 1.26 -0.11 14.26
CA ARG A 34 0.42 -1.31 14.30
C ARG A 34 0.90 -2.33 13.27
N PHE A 35 1.85 -3.15 13.68
CA PHE A 35 2.46 -4.21 12.90
C PHE A 35 1.78 -5.55 13.18
N ASP A 36 0.54 -5.70 12.72
CA ASP A 36 -0.28 -6.90 12.91
C ASP A 36 -0.82 -7.44 11.58
N ASP A 37 -1.37 -8.66 11.61
CA ASP A 37 -1.97 -9.29 10.43
C ASP A 37 -3.16 -8.50 9.86
N GLY A 38 -3.85 -7.72 10.68
CA GLY A 38 -4.93 -6.83 10.23
C GLY A 38 -4.40 -5.77 9.29
N THR A 39 -3.26 -5.15 9.64
CA THR A 39 -2.57 -4.20 8.76
C THR A 39 -2.09 -4.84 7.46
N LEU A 40 -1.62 -6.10 7.47
CA LEU A 40 -1.25 -6.84 6.26
C LEU A 40 -2.45 -7.12 5.34
N ARG A 41 -3.62 -7.46 5.91
CA ARG A 41 -4.85 -7.66 5.12
C ARG A 41 -5.31 -6.38 4.42
N ILE A 42 -5.14 -5.22 5.05
CA ILE A 42 -5.43 -3.93 4.41
C ILE A 42 -4.50 -3.74 3.19
N LEU A 43 -3.20 -4.02 3.35
CA LEU A 43 -2.23 -3.97 2.25
C LEU A 43 -2.64 -4.91 1.09
N GLU A 44 -3.02 -6.14 1.39
CA GLU A 44 -3.50 -7.10 0.39
C GLU A 44 -4.74 -6.57 -0.36
N SER A 45 -5.69 -5.94 0.35
CA SER A 45 -6.88 -5.36 -0.28
C SER A 45 -6.55 -4.21 -1.25
N VAL A 46 -5.53 -3.41 -0.93
CA VAL A 46 -5.00 -2.38 -1.85
C VAL A 46 -4.41 -3.03 -3.09
N LEU A 47 -3.69 -4.14 -2.89
CA LEU A 47 -2.93 -4.87 -3.91
C LEU A 47 -3.78 -5.70 -4.89
N VAL A 48 -4.97 -6.14 -4.50
CA VAL A 48 -5.87 -6.99 -5.33
C VAL A 48 -6.76 -6.16 -6.28
N SER A 49 -6.65 -4.83 -6.27
CA SER A 49 -7.48 -3.96 -7.12
C SER A 49 -7.25 -4.19 -8.62
N LYS A 50 -8.35 -4.26 -9.39
CA LYS A 50 -8.37 -4.51 -10.84
C LYS A 50 -8.14 -3.26 -11.71
N ASP A 51 -8.18 -2.06 -11.13
CA ASP A 51 -7.98 -0.82 -11.90
C ASP A 51 -6.49 -0.50 -12.04
N VAL A 52 -5.89 -0.98 -13.14
CA VAL A 52 -4.46 -0.91 -13.42
C VAL A 52 -3.89 0.52 -13.32
N ARG A 53 -4.64 1.57 -13.66
CA ARG A 53 -4.10 2.94 -13.74
C ARG A 53 -3.98 3.59 -12.36
N SER A 54 -5.07 3.58 -11.60
CA SER A 54 -5.04 4.01 -10.18
C SER A 54 -4.15 3.11 -9.35
N PHE A 55 -4.05 1.84 -9.72
CA PHE A 55 -3.20 0.86 -9.08
C PHE A 55 -1.70 1.17 -9.19
N LEU A 56 -1.21 1.59 -10.36
CA LEU A 56 0.21 1.91 -10.56
C LEU A 56 0.65 3.14 -9.74
N GLU A 57 -0.16 4.19 -9.69
CA GLU A 57 0.12 5.40 -8.89
C GLU A 57 0.06 5.12 -7.39
N VAL A 58 -0.94 4.36 -6.93
CA VAL A 58 -1.04 3.94 -5.53
C VAL A 58 0.14 3.05 -5.16
N ARG A 59 0.60 2.16 -6.05
CA ARG A 59 1.75 1.29 -5.83
C ARG A 59 3.07 2.04 -5.71
N SER A 60 3.34 3.02 -6.57
CA SER A 60 4.57 3.82 -6.47
C SER A 60 4.59 4.58 -5.14
N SER A 61 3.48 5.21 -4.77
CA SER A 61 3.31 5.93 -3.50
C SER A 61 3.43 5.00 -2.29
N LEU A 62 2.89 3.79 -2.38
CA LEU A 62 3.00 2.74 -1.37
C LEU A 62 4.44 2.26 -1.21
N ARG A 63 5.16 2.04 -2.30
CA ARG A 63 6.57 1.60 -2.28
C ARG A 63 7.48 2.64 -1.63
N GLU A 64 7.31 3.91 -1.99
CA GLU A 64 8.07 5.01 -1.39
C GLU A 64 7.76 5.16 0.10
N PHE A 65 6.47 5.12 0.46
CA PHE A 65 6.04 5.17 1.85
C PHE A 65 6.60 4.00 2.68
N MET A 66 6.53 2.78 2.17
CA MET A 66 7.05 1.60 2.86
C MET A 66 8.56 1.67 3.05
N ARG A 67 9.29 2.18 2.04
CA ARG A 67 10.74 2.38 2.14
C ARG A 67 11.09 3.43 3.20
N SER A 68 10.38 4.56 3.24
CA SER A 68 10.66 5.61 4.22
C SER A 68 10.31 5.17 5.64
N GLU A 69 9.14 4.58 5.85
CA GLU A 69 8.68 4.17 7.18
C GLU A 69 9.48 2.99 7.73
N SER A 70 9.83 1.99 6.90
CA SER A 70 10.68 0.88 7.36
C SER A 70 12.03 1.37 7.88
N LEU A 71 12.66 2.33 7.20
CA LEU A 71 13.92 2.91 7.65
C LEU A 71 13.77 3.69 8.97
N SER A 72 12.69 4.48 9.11
CA SER A 72 12.37 5.17 10.37
C SER A 72 12.17 4.19 11.51
N VAL A 73 11.35 3.15 11.29
CA VAL A 73 11.02 2.15 12.30
C VAL A 73 12.25 1.34 12.70
N ILE A 74 13.11 0.93 11.76
CA ILE A 74 14.35 0.20 12.08
C ILE A 74 15.23 1.01 13.04
N ARG A 75 15.31 2.34 12.86
CA ARG A 75 16.05 3.21 13.78
C ARG A 75 15.35 3.34 15.14
N GLU A 76 14.03 3.46 15.16
CA GLU A 76 13.23 3.58 16.40
C GLU A 76 13.27 2.30 17.26
N ILE A 77 13.30 1.13 16.64
CA ILE A 77 13.24 -0.15 17.36
C ILE A 77 14.61 -0.59 17.88
N ALA A 78 15.68 0.17 17.63
CA ALA A 78 17.04 -0.18 18.07
C ALA A 78 17.14 -0.43 19.58
N GLU A 79 16.35 0.27 20.38
CA GLU A 79 16.31 0.14 21.85
C GLU A 79 15.26 -0.86 22.36
N LYS A 80 14.47 -1.49 21.47
CA LYS A 80 13.50 -2.53 21.86
C LYS A 80 14.18 -3.87 22.14
N ASN A 81 13.48 -4.75 22.87
CA ASN A 81 13.92 -6.12 23.05
C ASN A 81 13.98 -6.89 21.71
N VAL A 82 14.75 -7.98 21.68
CA VAL A 82 15.00 -8.76 20.45
C VAL A 82 13.71 -9.35 19.88
N GLU A 83 12.81 -9.83 20.73
CA GLU A 83 11.52 -10.41 20.29
C GLU A 83 10.67 -9.39 19.52
N HIS A 84 10.48 -8.18 20.06
CA HIS A 84 9.76 -7.12 19.37
C HIS A 84 10.45 -6.69 18.06
N LYS A 85 11.79 -6.65 18.03
CA LYS A 85 12.52 -6.36 16.80
C LYS A 85 12.22 -7.40 15.73
N ILE A 86 12.25 -8.69 16.08
CA ILE A 86 11.97 -9.78 15.15
C ILE A 86 10.54 -9.70 14.64
N LEU A 87 9.54 -9.47 15.51
CA LEU A 87 8.14 -9.35 15.09
C LEU A 87 7.91 -8.19 14.10
N ILE A 88 8.55 -7.03 14.34
CA ILE A 88 8.43 -5.87 13.46
C ILE A 88 9.13 -6.14 12.12
N LEU A 89 10.30 -6.79 12.13
CA LEU A 89 11.00 -7.16 10.90
C LEU A 89 10.21 -8.21 10.10
N ASP A 90 9.64 -9.23 10.76
CA ASP A 90 8.77 -10.22 10.12
C ASP A 90 7.59 -9.55 9.40
N PHE A 91 6.92 -8.61 10.07
CA PHE A 91 5.86 -7.81 9.45
C PHE A 91 6.34 -7.12 8.16
N PHE A 92 7.48 -6.42 8.20
CA PHE A 92 7.99 -5.73 7.01
C PHE A 92 8.39 -6.69 5.89
N VAL A 93 9.02 -7.82 6.21
CA VAL A 93 9.36 -8.85 5.22
C VAL A 93 8.09 -9.36 4.53
N ARG A 94 7.04 -9.69 5.29
CA ARG A 94 5.75 -10.15 4.73
C ARG A 94 5.09 -9.06 3.90
N ALA A 95 5.11 -7.81 4.34
CA ALA A 95 4.56 -6.68 3.58
C ALA A 95 5.30 -6.44 2.25
N PHE A 96 6.64 -6.52 2.25
CA PHE A 96 7.45 -6.39 1.03
C PHE A 96 7.23 -7.56 0.08
N ALA A 97 7.10 -8.79 0.60
CA ALA A 97 6.77 -9.96 -0.20
C ALA A 97 5.41 -9.81 -0.90
N LEU A 98 4.38 -9.35 -0.17
CA LEU A 98 3.06 -9.07 -0.75
C LEU A 98 3.13 -8.03 -1.87
N ALA A 99 3.87 -6.93 -1.65
CA ALA A 99 4.04 -5.89 -2.67
C ALA A 99 4.82 -6.39 -3.90
N GLY A 100 5.79 -7.28 -3.72
CA GLY A 100 6.62 -7.86 -4.79
C GLY A 100 5.91 -8.94 -5.62
N ASP A 101 5.12 -9.83 -5.01
CA ASP A 101 4.38 -10.88 -5.72
C ASP A 101 3.43 -10.28 -6.77
N VAL A 102 2.85 -9.13 -6.46
CA VAL A 102 1.91 -8.44 -7.34
C VAL A 102 2.63 -7.71 -8.49
N GLU A 103 3.93 -7.42 -8.36
CA GLU A 103 4.76 -6.96 -9.47
C GLU A 103 5.04 -8.07 -10.46
N ALA A 104 5.43 -9.25 -9.96
CA ALA A 104 5.67 -10.42 -10.78
C ALA A 104 4.40 -10.84 -11.53
N ARG A 105 3.26 -10.97 -10.83
CA ARG A 105 1.99 -11.41 -11.43
C ARG A 105 1.49 -10.50 -12.54
N ASN A 106 1.59 -9.18 -12.37
CA ASN A 106 1.16 -8.22 -13.38
C ASN A 106 2.06 -8.21 -14.62
N PHE A 107 3.37 -8.44 -14.43
CA PHE A 107 4.31 -8.57 -15.54
C PHE A 107 3.97 -9.78 -16.42
N TYR A 108 3.66 -10.92 -15.81
CA TYR A 108 3.24 -12.12 -16.56
C TYR A 108 1.89 -11.91 -17.28
N SER A 109 0.93 -11.23 -16.66
CA SER A 109 -0.37 -10.94 -17.32
C SER A 109 -0.29 -9.95 -18.48
N ALA A 110 0.77 -9.14 -18.55
CA ALA A 110 0.98 -8.19 -19.66
C ALA A 110 1.68 -8.83 -20.87
N LEU A 111 2.20 -10.05 -20.73
CA LEU A 111 2.88 -10.81 -21.78
C LEU A 111 2.03 -11.96 -22.36
N SER A 112 0.82 -12.17 -21.82
CA SER A 112 -0.17 -13.17 -22.26
C SER A 112 -1.33 -12.53 -22.99
#